data_AF-R5QTT1-F1
#
_entry.id   AF-R5QTT1-F1
#
_cell.length_a   1.000
_cell.length_b   1.000
_cell.length_c   1.000
_cell.angle_alpha   90.00
_cell.angle_beta   90.00
_cell.angle_gamma   90.00
#
_symmetry.space_group_name_H-M   'P 1'
#
loop_
_entity.id
_entity.type
_entity.pdbx_description
1 polymer ?
#
loop_
_entity_poly.entity_id
_entity_poly.type
_entity_poly.pdbx_seq_one_letter_code
_entity_poly.pdbx_strand_id
1 'polypeptide(L)'
;MGIGFAVFVIISSSQKEKEEKKKEFREMKLDYPQIINKFNLYIKSGMTIRKAWFKIAGEYEKDQKEKEQISAKACGRKKAYEEMVNVMYKISGGASEGECYEEYGIRCNLSEYRKFGMMLSQNLRKGTRGLTELLEREAENAFEQRKNLAKKAGEEAGTKLMIPLFLMLIIVFAIVIVPAFFSIRI
;
A
#
# COMPACT_ATOMS: atom_id res chain seq x y z
N MET A 1 18.27 0.93 39.72
CA MET A 1 18.55 0.95 38.27
C MET A 1 17.75 -0.07 37.43
N GLY A 2 16.97 -1.01 38.01
CA GLY A 2 16.27 -2.04 37.22
C GLY A 2 14.93 -1.62 36.57
N ILE A 3 14.17 -0.71 37.20
CA ILE A 3 12.82 -0.35 36.74
C ILE A 3 12.87 0.56 35.50
N GLY A 4 13.82 1.50 35.45
CA GLY A 4 14.02 2.38 34.30
C GLY A 4 14.47 1.63 33.04
N PHE A 5 15.26 0.57 33.20
CA PHE A 5 15.70 -0.26 32.07
C PHE A 5 14.56 -1.11 31.51
N ALA A 6 13.71 -1.67 32.37
CA ALA A 6 12.52 -2.42 31.95
C ALA A 6 11.52 -1.53 31.19
N VAL A 7 11.24 -0.32 31.69
CA VAL A 7 10.36 0.66 31.01
C VAL A 7 10.96 1.11 29.68
N PHE A 8 12.28 1.36 29.63
CA PHE A 8 12.97 1.72 28.39
C PHE A 8 12.92 0.58 27.34
N VAL A 9 13.12 -0.67 27.75
CA VAL A 9 13.02 -1.84 26.87
C VAL A 9 11.60 -1.99 26.32
N ILE A 10 10.56 -1.85 27.16
CA ILE A 10 9.15 -1.94 26.76
C ILE A 10 8.77 -0.79 25.80
N ILE A 11 9.25 0.43 26.05
CA ILE A 11 9.02 1.57 25.14
C ILE A 11 9.73 1.34 23.81
N SER A 12 10.98 0.85 23.83
CA SER A 12 11.75 0.58 22.61
C SER A 12 11.13 -0.54 21.75
N SER A 13 10.61 -1.60 22.37
CA SER A 13 9.91 -2.68 21.66
C SER A 13 8.57 -2.21 21.11
N SER A 14 7.82 -1.43 21.90
CA SER A 14 6.55 -0.83 21.46
C SER A 14 6.75 0.17 20.29
N GLN A 15 7.88 0.88 20.24
CA GLN A 15 8.21 1.75 19.12
C GLN A 15 8.60 0.97 17.86
N LYS A 16 9.43 -0.08 18.01
CA LYS A 16 9.79 -0.97 16.89
C LYS A 16 8.55 -1.64 16.28
N GLU A 17 7.65 -2.15 17.11
CA GLU A 17 6.40 -2.76 16.65
C GLU A 17 5.49 -1.76 15.90
N LYS A 18 5.42 -0.51 16.38
CA LYS A 18 4.69 0.57 15.67
C LYS A 18 5.33 0.91 14.33
N GLU A 19 6.65 0.91 14.24
CA GLU A 19 7.36 1.16 12.98
C GLU A 19 7.19 0.03 11.97
N GLU A 20 7.25 -1.22 12.42
CA GLU A 20 7.00 -2.41 11.60
C GLU A 20 5.56 -2.42 11.07
N LYS A 21 4.57 -2.20 11.95
CA LYS A 21 3.16 -2.04 11.53
C LYS A 21 2.98 -0.92 10.51
N LYS A 22 3.71 0.20 10.65
CA LYS A 22 3.68 1.30 9.67
C LYS A 22 4.35 0.94 8.33
N LYS A 23 5.36 0.06 8.33
CA LYS A 23 5.99 -0.43 7.09
C LYS A 23 5.06 -1.41 6.38
N GLU A 24 4.55 -2.39 7.11
CA GLU A 24 3.57 -3.37 6.64
C GLU A 24 2.32 -2.69 6.07
N PHE A 25 1.77 -1.70 6.78
CA PHE A 25 0.63 -0.91 6.30
C PHE A 25 0.93 -0.18 4.98
N ARG A 26 2.15 0.36 4.83
CA ARG A 26 2.58 1.02 3.58
C ARG A 26 2.71 0.02 2.43
N GLU A 27 3.30 -1.15 2.69
CA GLU A 27 3.44 -2.22 1.71
C GLU A 27 2.07 -2.72 1.24
N MET A 28 1.15 -2.99 2.17
CA MET A 28 -0.21 -3.41 1.84
C MET A 28 -0.98 -2.35 1.03
N LYS A 29 -0.76 -1.06 1.29
CA LYS A 29 -1.33 0.01 0.46
C LYS A 29 -0.76 0.04 -0.96
N LEU A 30 0.51 -0.31 -1.14
CA LEU A 30 1.14 -0.40 -2.47
C LEU A 30 0.69 -1.64 -3.24
N ASP A 31 0.43 -2.74 -2.53
CA ASP A 31 -0.03 -4.00 -3.10
C ASP A 31 -1.50 -3.99 -3.51
N TYR A 32 -2.35 -3.23 -2.80
CA TYR A 32 -3.79 -3.22 -3.03
C TYR A 32 -4.17 -2.91 -4.49
N PRO A 33 -3.66 -1.84 -5.14
CA PRO A 33 -3.95 -1.59 -6.55
C PRO A 33 -3.51 -2.72 -7.49
N GLN A 34 -2.42 -3.43 -7.16
CA GLN A 34 -1.96 -4.56 -7.98
C GLN A 34 -2.93 -5.73 -7.90
N ILE A 35 -3.41 -6.05 -6.69
CA ILE A 35 -4.39 -7.12 -6.47
C ILE A 35 -5.68 -6.80 -7.21
N ILE A 36 -6.21 -5.57 -7.06
CA ILE A 36 -7.43 -5.14 -7.74
C ILE A 36 -7.27 -5.19 -9.26
N ASN A 37 -6.15 -4.74 -9.82
CA ASN A 37 -5.91 -4.78 -11.26
C ASN A 37 -5.83 -6.21 -11.81
N LYS A 38 -5.14 -7.13 -11.10
CA LYS A 38 -5.11 -8.55 -11.48
C LYS A 38 -6.51 -9.16 -11.43
N PHE A 39 -7.27 -8.87 -10.37
CA PHE A 39 -8.67 -9.30 -10.26
C PHE A 39 -9.50 -8.80 -11.43
N ASN A 40 -9.47 -7.49 -11.69
CA ASN A 40 -10.22 -6.88 -12.77
C ASN A 40 -9.89 -7.52 -14.12
N LEU A 41 -8.60 -7.76 -14.41
CA LEU A 41 -8.17 -8.45 -15.63
C LEU A 41 -8.78 -9.85 -15.76
N TYR A 42 -8.73 -10.65 -14.68
CA TYR A 42 -9.28 -12.00 -14.71
C TYR A 42 -10.81 -12.01 -14.82
N ILE A 43 -11.50 -11.12 -14.10
CA ILE A 43 -12.96 -10.99 -14.20
C ILE A 43 -13.37 -10.53 -15.61
N LYS A 44 -12.68 -9.53 -16.20
CA LYS A 44 -12.91 -9.08 -17.58
C LYS A 44 -12.69 -10.19 -18.61
N SER A 45 -11.78 -11.12 -18.34
CA SER A 45 -11.58 -12.32 -19.18
C SER A 45 -12.66 -13.41 -18.99
N GLY A 46 -13.68 -13.16 -18.17
CA GLY A 46 -14.77 -14.09 -17.89
C GLY A 46 -14.48 -15.11 -16.78
N MET A 47 -13.38 -14.95 -16.02
CA MET A 47 -13.13 -15.80 -14.85
C MET A 47 -14.10 -15.45 -13.72
N THR A 48 -14.45 -16.46 -12.92
CA THR A 48 -15.19 -16.25 -11.66
C THR A 48 -14.28 -15.67 -10.59
N ILE A 49 -14.86 -15.04 -9.57
CA ILE A 49 -14.15 -14.50 -8.39
C ILE A 49 -13.27 -15.57 -7.76
N ARG A 50 -13.82 -16.77 -7.54
CA ARG A 50 -13.07 -17.90 -6.97
C ARG A 50 -11.85 -18.25 -7.81
N LYS A 51 -12.02 -18.39 -9.13
CA LYS A 51 -10.91 -18.76 -10.03
C LYS A 51 -9.84 -17.68 -10.08
N ALA A 52 -10.24 -16.41 -10.15
CA ALA A 52 -9.32 -15.27 -10.09
C ALA A 52 -8.54 -15.24 -8.77
N TRP A 53 -9.22 -15.46 -7.64
CA TRP A 53 -8.60 -15.54 -6.32
C TRP A 53 -7.54 -16.64 -6.24
N PHE A 54 -7.91 -17.86 -6.62
CA PHE A 54 -7.03 -19.02 -6.58
C PHE A 54 -5.83 -18.85 -7.52
N LYS A 55 -6.04 -18.21 -8.68
CA LYS A 55 -4.95 -17.92 -9.60
C LYS A 55 -3.94 -16.94 -9.00
N ILE A 56 -4.40 -15.82 -8.43
CA ILE A 56 -3.51 -14.81 -7.83
C ILE A 56 -2.75 -15.39 -6.62
N ALA A 57 -3.47 -16.09 -5.74
CA ALA A 57 -2.89 -16.70 -4.55
C ALA A 57 -1.88 -17.81 -4.92
N GLY A 58 -2.23 -18.67 -5.88
CA GLY A 58 -1.35 -19.76 -6.35
C GLY A 58 -0.12 -19.27 -7.10
N GLU A 59 -0.23 -18.24 -7.95
CA GLU A 59 0.92 -17.60 -8.59
C GLU A 59 1.89 -17.04 -7.54
N TYR A 60 1.38 -16.33 -6.54
CA TYR A 60 2.20 -15.80 -5.46
C TYR A 60 2.88 -16.92 -4.65
N GLU A 61 2.15 -17.98 -4.29
CA GLU A 61 2.73 -19.09 -3.53
C GLU A 61 3.87 -19.77 -4.30
N LYS A 62 3.67 -19.99 -5.61
CA LYS A 62 4.69 -20.56 -6.48
C LYS A 62 5.93 -19.65 -6.55
N ASP A 63 5.73 -18.35 -6.78
CA ASP A 63 6.82 -17.37 -6.81
C ASP A 63 7.61 -17.34 -5.50
N GLN A 64 6.93 -17.48 -4.35
CA GLN A 64 7.59 -17.54 -3.05
C GLN A 64 8.39 -18.82 -2.88
N LYS A 65 7.82 -19.99 -3.22
CA LYS A 65 8.53 -21.27 -3.16
C LYS A 65 9.79 -21.30 -4.05
N GLU A 66 9.74 -20.66 -5.21
CA GLU A 66 10.90 -20.50 -6.11
C GLU A 66 11.96 -19.58 -5.50
N LYS A 67 11.56 -18.45 -4.91
CA LYS A 67 12.48 -17.51 -4.24
C LYS A 67 13.14 -18.12 -3.00
N GLU A 68 12.39 -18.89 -2.22
CA GLU A 68 12.91 -19.60 -1.04
C GLU A 68 14.00 -20.60 -1.41
N GLN A 69 13.89 -21.25 -2.58
CA GLN A 69 14.93 -22.16 -3.10
C GLN A 69 16.21 -21.43 -3.51
N ILE A 70 16.12 -20.16 -3.95
CA ILE A 70 17.27 -19.35 -4.37
C ILE A 70 17.95 -18.69 -3.16
N SER A 71 17.18 -18.08 -2.26
CA SER A 71 17.70 -17.45 -1.05
C SER A 71 16.59 -17.14 -0.04
N ALA A 72 16.77 -17.60 1.21
CA ALA A 72 15.90 -17.22 2.32
C ALA A 72 15.82 -15.70 2.55
N LYS A 73 16.83 -14.93 2.12
CA LYS A 73 16.90 -13.47 2.27
C LYS A 73 16.14 -12.71 1.16
N ALA A 74 15.81 -13.38 0.05
CA ALA A 74 15.03 -12.81 -1.06
C ALA A 74 13.51 -13.01 -0.92
N CYS A 75 13.08 -13.79 0.08
CA CYS A 75 11.69 -14.05 0.41
C CYS A 75 11.07 -12.84 1.14
N GLY A 76 10.85 -11.75 0.40
CA GLY A 76 10.02 -10.64 0.86
C GLY A 76 8.56 -11.08 0.88
N ARG A 77 8.10 -11.65 2.00
CA ARG A 77 6.70 -12.06 2.17
C ARG A 77 5.79 -10.84 2.24
N LYS A 78 4.78 -10.83 1.39
CA LYS A 78 3.80 -9.76 1.31
C LYS A 78 2.52 -10.17 2.03
N LYS A 79 2.23 -9.57 3.17
CA LYS A 79 1.08 -9.94 4.00
C LYS A 79 -0.25 -10.02 3.24
N ALA A 80 -0.53 -9.08 2.36
CA ALA A 80 -1.77 -9.06 1.59
C ALA A 80 -1.97 -10.35 0.78
N TYR A 81 -0.89 -10.89 0.22
CA TYR A 81 -0.92 -12.12 -0.57
C TYR A 81 -0.85 -13.37 0.30
N GLU A 82 -0.11 -13.35 1.41
CA GLU A 82 -0.12 -14.43 2.41
C GLU A 82 -1.54 -14.70 2.94
N GLU A 83 -2.26 -13.63 3.28
CA GLU A 83 -3.67 -13.77 3.70
C GLU A 83 -4.57 -14.28 2.57
N MET A 84 -4.27 -13.98 1.30
CA MET A 84 -5.00 -14.57 0.17
C MET A 84 -4.76 -16.07 0.02
N VAL A 85 -3.53 -16.52 0.26
CA VAL A 85 -3.17 -17.95 0.28
C VAL A 85 -3.87 -18.66 1.44
N ASN A 86 -3.89 -18.06 2.64
CA ASN A 86 -4.63 -18.59 3.79
C ASN A 86 -6.12 -18.79 3.46
N VAL A 87 -6.73 -17.80 2.80
CA VAL A 87 -8.14 -17.87 2.37
C VAL A 87 -8.35 -18.95 1.32
N MET A 88 -7.44 -19.07 0.35
CA MET A 88 -7.47 -20.13 -0.65
C MET A 88 -7.46 -21.52 0.01
N TYR A 89 -6.65 -21.72 1.04
CA TYR A 89 -6.61 -22.97 1.80
C TYR A 89 -7.89 -23.23 2.58
N LYS A 90 -8.44 -22.22 3.27
CA LYS A 90 -9.73 -22.36 3.98
C LYS A 90 -10.86 -22.75 3.04
N ILE A 91 -10.97 -22.09 1.89
CA ILE A 91 -11.99 -22.38 0.87
C ILE A 91 -11.79 -23.79 0.30
N SER A 92 -10.54 -24.19 0.06
CA SER A 92 -10.21 -25.54 -0.42
C SER A 92 -10.56 -26.61 0.62
N GLY A 93 -10.46 -26.28 1.91
CA GLY A 93 -10.88 -27.11 3.03
C GLY A 93 -12.40 -27.14 3.30
N GLY A 94 -13.21 -26.52 2.44
CA GLY A 94 -14.68 -26.56 2.54
C GLY A 94 -15.31 -25.43 3.36
N ALA A 95 -14.54 -24.41 3.76
CA ALA A 95 -15.12 -23.23 4.41
C ALA A 95 -15.95 -22.39 3.43
N SER A 96 -16.94 -21.67 3.96
CA SER A 96 -17.80 -20.77 3.19
C SER A 96 -16.99 -19.66 2.51
N GLU A 97 -17.08 -19.56 1.18
CA GLU A 97 -16.34 -18.56 0.40
C GLU A 97 -16.63 -17.13 0.83
N GLY A 98 -17.91 -16.79 1.04
CA GLY A 98 -18.31 -15.44 1.45
C GLY A 98 -17.72 -15.03 2.79
N GLU A 99 -17.77 -15.91 3.79
CA GLU A 99 -17.19 -15.67 5.11
C GLU A 99 -15.66 -15.52 5.03
N CYS A 100 -15.00 -16.37 4.23
CA CYS A 100 -13.55 -16.29 4.06
C CYS A 100 -13.10 -14.96 3.42
N TYR A 101 -13.88 -14.41 2.49
CA TYR A 101 -13.57 -13.10 1.88
C TYR A 101 -13.79 -11.94 2.85
N GLU A 102 -14.78 -12.00 3.73
CA GLU A 102 -14.95 -10.99 4.78
C GLU A 102 -13.84 -11.06 5.83
N GLU A 103 -13.51 -12.27 6.27
CA GLU A 103 -12.40 -12.50 7.20
C GLU A 103 -11.06 -11.98 6.65
N TYR A 104 -10.80 -12.17 5.36
CA TYR A 104 -9.64 -11.59 4.68
C TYR A 104 -9.56 -10.08 4.90
N GLY A 105 -10.66 -9.37 4.60
CA GLY A 105 -10.72 -7.93 4.74
C GLY A 105 -10.47 -7.45 6.18
N ILE A 106 -10.99 -8.20 7.16
CA ILE A 106 -10.77 -7.93 8.59
C ILE A 106 -9.29 -8.15 8.97
N ARG A 107 -8.69 -9.28 8.54
CA ARG A 107 -7.29 -9.64 8.83
C ARG A 107 -6.27 -8.69 8.23
N CYS A 108 -6.56 -8.14 7.05
CA CYS A 108 -5.72 -7.12 6.42
C CYS A 108 -5.72 -5.78 7.18
N ASN A 109 -6.68 -5.56 8.08
CA ASN A 109 -6.81 -4.38 8.95
C ASN A 109 -6.72 -3.02 8.23
N LEU A 110 -7.18 -2.97 6.98
CA LEU A 110 -7.20 -1.79 6.11
C LEU A 110 -8.60 -1.61 5.55
N SER A 111 -9.07 -0.36 5.49
CA SER A 111 -10.45 -0.05 5.07
C SER A 111 -10.74 -0.51 3.63
N GLU A 112 -9.73 -0.40 2.77
CA GLU A 112 -9.73 -0.75 1.35
C GLU A 112 -9.92 -2.27 1.17
N TYR A 113 -9.24 -3.06 1.98
CA TYR A 113 -9.35 -4.53 1.99
C TYR A 113 -10.66 -5.02 2.60
N ARG A 114 -11.18 -4.34 3.64
CA ARG A 114 -12.52 -4.64 4.20
C ARG A 114 -13.62 -4.42 3.18
N LYS A 115 -13.60 -3.28 2.49
CA LYS A 115 -14.53 -3.00 1.38
C LYS A 115 -14.42 -4.07 0.30
N PHE A 116 -13.20 -4.44 -0.10
CA PHE A 116 -12.97 -5.47 -1.10
C PHE A 116 -13.54 -6.83 -0.70
N GLY A 117 -13.23 -7.32 0.51
CA GLY A 117 -13.76 -8.59 1.03
C GLY A 117 -15.28 -8.63 1.08
N MET A 118 -15.90 -7.54 1.56
CA MET A 118 -17.36 -7.39 1.58
C MET A 118 -17.95 -7.39 0.16
N MET A 119 -17.33 -6.69 -0.80
CA MET A 119 -17.77 -6.70 -2.20
C MET A 119 -17.73 -8.11 -2.78
N LEU A 120 -16.66 -8.87 -2.53
CA LEU A 120 -16.57 -10.25 -3.04
C LEU A 120 -17.64 -11.15 -2.43
N SER A 121 -17.81 -11.12 -1.09
CA SER A 121 -18.82 -11.89 -0.37
C SER A 121 -20.24 -11.63 -0.88
N GLN A 122 -20.58 -10.35 -1.08
CA GLN A 122 -21.90 -9.97 -1.59
C GLN A 122 -22.13 -10.44 -3.03
N ASN A 123 -21.10 -10.45 -3.86
CA ASN A 123 -21.21 -10.82 -5.27
C ASN A 123 -21.24 -12.32 -5.52
N LEU A 124 -20.83 -13.16 -4.55
CA LEU A 124 -21.15 -14.60 -4.60
C LEU A 124 -22.65 -14.86 -4.62
N ARG A 125 -23.44 -14.06 -3.91
CA ARG A 125 -24.88 -14.29 -3.73
C ARG A 125 -25.74 -13.71 -4.85
N LYS A 126 -25.24 -12.71 -5.61
CA LYS A 126 -26.05 -11.89 -6.55
C LYS A 126 -25.63 -11.97 -8.02
N GLY A 127 -24.48 -12.58 -8.35
CA GLY A 127 -23.98 -12.71 -9.72
C GLY A 127 -23.17 -11.49 -10.21
N THR A 128 -22.22 -11.75 -11.12
CA THR A 128 -21.07 -10.90 -11.49
C THR A 128 -21.36 -9.58 -12.20
N ARG A 129 -22.61 -9.30 -12.62
CA ARG A 129 -22.93 -8.13 -13.47
C ARG A 129 -22.76 -6.78 -12.76
N GLY A 130 -23.16 -6.67 -11.49
CA GLY A 130 -23.03 -5.42 -10.72
C GLY A 130 -21.62 -5.16 -10.16
N LEU A 131 -20.83 -6.23 -9.97
CA LEU A 131 -19.45 -6.13 -9.48
C LEU A 131 -18.54 -5.44 -10.48
N THR A 132 -18.73 -5.69 -11.78
CA THR A 132 -17.87 -5.12 -12.82
C THR A 132 -17.95 -3.60 -12.86
N GLU A 133 -19.16 -3.02 -12.80
CA GLU A 133 -19.33 -1.56 -12.72
C GLU A 133 -18.75 -0.97 -11.42
N LEU A 134 -18.95 -1.65 -10.29
CA LEU A 134 -18.44 -1.19 -9.00
C LEU A 134 -16.90 -1.24 -8.95
N LEU A 135 -16.29 -2.30 -9.48
CA LEU A 135 -14.84 -2.43 -9.58
C LEU A 135 -14.24 -1.48 -10.60
N GLU A 136 -14.94 -1.21 -11.71
CA GLU A 136 -14.48 -0.25 -12.72
C GLU A 136 -14.46 1.16 -12.13
N ARG A 137 -15.52 1.55 -11.42
CA ARG A 137 -15.59 2.84 -10.72
C ARG A 137 -14.55 2.96 -9.60
N GLU A 138 -14.32 1.89 -8.83
CA GLU A 138 -13.29 1.90 -7.78
C GLU A 138 -11.87 1.93 -8.37
N ALA A 139 -11.62 1.22 -9.48
CA ALA A 139 -10.34 1.25 -10.18
C ALA A 139 -10.03 2.64 -10.75
N GLU A 140 -11.05 3.30 -11.32
CA GLU A 140 -10.94 4.66 -11.84
C GLU A 140 -10.64 5.66 -10.71
N ASN A 141 -11.39 5.57 -9.59
CA ASN A 141 -11.12 6.36 -8.39
C ASN A 141 -9.71 6.13 -7.82
N ALA A 142 -9.26 4.87 -7.75
CA ALA A 142 -7.93 4.53 -7.24
C ALA A 142 -6.83 5.06 -8.17
N PHE A 143 -7.05 5.04 -9.48
CA PHE A 143 -6.13 5.58 -10.47
C PHE A 143 -6.04 7.11 -10.38
N GLU A 144 -7.18 7.80 -10.26
CA GLU A 144 -7.23 9.24 -10.05
C GLU A 144 -6.54 9.66 -8.75
N GLN A 145 -6.75 8.92 -7.66
CA GLN A 145 -6.03 9.15 -6.41
C GLN A 145 -4.51 8.99 -6.59
N ARG A 146 -4.06 7.99 -7.35
CA ARG A 146 -2.64 7.80 -7.68
C ARG A 146 -2.08 8.98 -8.47
N LYS A 147 -2.82 9.47 -9.46
CA LYS A 147 -2.46 10.65 -10.25
C LYS A 147 -2.37 11.90 -9.37
N ASN A 148 -3.32 12.10 -8.46
CA ASN A 148 -3.31 13.23 -7.53
C ASN A 148 -2.20 13.13 -6.49
N LEU A 149 -1.87 11.93 -5.99
CA LEU A 149 -0.74 11.71 -5.09
C LEU A 149 0.60 11.95 -5.80
N ALA A 150 0.75 11.51 -7.06
CA ALA A 150 1.94 11.79 -7.86
C ALA A 150 2.11 13.31 -8.12
N LYS A 151 1.00 14.01 -8.42
CA LYS A 151 0.99 15.47 -8.56
C LYS A 151 1.38 16.17 -7.26
N LYS A 152 0.76 15.81 -6.12
CA LYS A 152 1.11 16.36 -4.80
C LYS A 152 2.57 16.11 -4.45
N ALA A 153 3.10 14.91 -4.70
CA ALA A 153 4.51 14.62 -4.48
C ALA A 153 5.42 15.49 -5.38
N GLY A 154 4.99 15.79 -6.61
CA GLY A 154 5.67 16.75 -7.51
C GLY A 154 5.61 18.20 -7.01
N GLU A 155 4.47 18.63 -6.47
CA GLU A 155 4.29 19.95 -5.86
C GLU A 155 5.12 20.10 -4.57
N GLU A 156 5.15 19.07 -3.72
CA GLU A 156 5.99 19.02 -2.52
C GLU A 156 7.49 19.04 -2.87
N ALA A 157 7.90 18.36 -3.95
CA ALA A 157 9.26 18.44 -4.48
C ALA A 157 9.59 19.84 -5.03
N GLY A 158 8.66 20.48 -5.75
CA GLY A 158 8.81 21.84 -6.25
C GLY A 158 8.94 22.87 -5.13
N THR A 159 8.15 22.74 -4.06
CA THR A 159 8.19 23.66 -2.91
C THR A 159 9.51 23.52 -2.14
N LYS A 160 10.03 22.28 -2.03
CA LYS A 160 11.34 22.02 -1.41
C LYS A 160 12.53 22.58 -2.22
N LEU A 161 12.36 22.77 -3.54
CA LEU A 161 13.32 23.43 -4.43
C LEU A 161 13.20 24.96 -4.44
N MET A 162 11.99 25.50 -4.23
CA MET A 162 11.74 26.95 -4.16
C MET A 162 12.43 27.61 -2.96
N ILE A 163 12.48 26.94 -1.81
CA ILE A 163 13.10 27.48 -0.58
C ILE A 163 14.61 27.78 -0.79
N PRO A 164 15.44 26.83 -1.31
CA PRO A 164 16.82 27.11 -1.69
C PRO A 164 17.00 28.25 -2.69
N LEU A 165 16.11 28.37 -3.68
CA LEU A 165 16.21 29.39 -4.72
C LEU A 165 16.00 30.81 -4.16
N PHE A 166 15.00 30.98 -3.29
CA PHE A 166 14.76 32.26 -2.61
C PHE A 166 15.92 32.64 -1.68
N LEU A 167 16.52 31.67 -0.97
CA LEU A 167 17.70 31.91 -0.13
C LEU A 167 18.92 32.35 -0.95
N MET A 168 19.18 31.71 -2.11
CA MET A 168 20.27 32.14 -3.00
C MET A 168 20.04 33.57 -3.52
N LEU A 169 18.81 33.92 -3.88
CA LEU A 169 18.47 35.27 -4.34
C LEU A 169 18.78 36.34 -3.28
N ILE A 170 18.40 36.10 -2.02
CA ILE A 170 18.66 37.03 -0.90
C ILE A 170 20.16 37.24 -0.70
N ILE A 171 20.96 36.17 -0.77
CA ILE A 171 22.43 36.26 -0.61
C ILE A 171 23.06 37.09 -1.74
N VAL A 172 22.63 36.88 -2.99
CA VAL A 172 23.12 37.67 -4.14
C VAL A 172 22.77 39.16 -3.98
N PHE A 173 21.54 39.48 -3.57
CA PHE A 173 21.15 40.86 -3.28
C PHE A 173 21.99 41.48 -2.17
N ALA A 174 22.26 40.76 -1.08
CA ALA A 174 23.11 41.25 0.01
C ALA A 174 24.53 41.59 -0.49
N ILE A 175 25.12 40.76 -1.33
CA ILE A 175 26.47 41.02 -1.91
C ILE A 175 26.49 42.27 -2.78
N VAL A 176 25.41 42.60 -3.49
CA VAL A 176 25.35 43.81 -4.35
C VAL A 176 25.02 45.07 -3.54
N ILE A 177 24.06 44.97 -2.63
CA ILE A 177 23.49 46.10 -1.89
C ILE A 177 24.43 46.58 -0.78
N VAL A 178 25.05 45.66 -0.04
CA VAL A 178 25.91 45.99 1.10
C VAL A 178 27.09 46.88 0.69
N PRO A 179 27.87 46.56 -0.37
CA PRO A 179 28.94 47.43 -0.84
C PRO A 179 28.43 48.78 -1.35
N ALA A 180 27.26 48.80 -2.01
CA ALA A 180 26.67 50.04 -2.51
C ALA A 180 26.33 51.02 -1.38
N PHE A 181 25.80 50.54 -0.26
CA PHE A 181 25.55 51.38 0.91
C PHE A 181 26.82 51.82 1.64
N PHE A 182 27.87 51.00 1.66
CA PHE A 182 29.18 51.41 2.21
C PHE A 182 29.90 52.43 1.33
N SER A 183 29.77 52.33 0.00
CA SER A 183 30.34 53.30 -0.95
C SER A 183 29.66 54.67 -0.95
N ILE A 184 28.40 54.77 -0.49
CA ILE A 184 27.67 56.06 -0.38
C ILE A 184 28.03 56.80 0.93
N ARG A 185 28.72 56.15 1.87
CA ARG A 185 29.07 56.69 3.20
C ARG A 185 30.56 57.03 3.36
N ILE A 186 31.33 57.06 2.27
CA ILE A 186 32.71 57.57 2.19
C ILE A 186 32.73 58.86 1.36
#